data_AF-A0A1V8SB04-F1
#
_entry.id   AF-A0A1V8SB04-F1
#
_cell.length_a   1.000
_cell.length_b   1.000
_cell.length_c   1.000
_cell.angle_alpha   90.00
_cell.angle_beta   90.00
_cell.angle_gamma   90.00
#
_symmetry.space_group_name_H-M   'P 1'
#
loop_
_entity.id
_entity.type
_entity.pdbx_description
1 polymer ?
#
loop_
_entity_poly.entity_id
_entity_poly.type
_entity_poly.pdbx_seq_one_letter_code
_entity_poly.pdbx_strand_id
1 'polypeptide(L)'
;MAVLSILLLLPLTPFLHRFTFHFPTLFFLIVVGCMVYNLLAFPFSRNARLKTYFIQTTDLDTGINQVTLTGLDGYIQDIIAELPSAAGQKLNCTETSLSLRTGLRSCSWTGLTPNVVPESSNSKHALAPYSNHTKPSYKDWVSYSISTPNTTHNSALFTLRGLNSRACRLTSSHPFASVHISNTTLPSSPVVAQNGSTEVRLFGREFGGQFEVNVTWADGKTKGKKGRVGCLWSDGNGVGEVPAMDEVKRFAPVWSAVTKGDVGLVEG
;
A
#
# COMPACT_ATOMS: atom_id res chain seq x y z
N MET A 1 12.50 -36.68 -0.80
CA MET A 1 13.66 -36.46 -1.69
C MET A 1 14.83 -37.37 -1.35
N ALA A 2 15.32 -37.44 -0.11
CA ALA A 2 16.48 -38.28 0.24
C ALA A 2 16.29 -39.79 -0.02
N VAL A 3 15.14 -40.38 0.35
CA VAL A 3 14.87 -41.82 0.16
C VAL A 3 14.82 -42.22 -1.33
N LEU A 4 14.24 -41.37 -2.17
CA LEU A 4 14.16 -41.59 -3.62
C LEU A 4 15.55 -41.50 -4.27
N SER A 5 16.37 -40.52 -3.85
CA SER A 5 17.75 -40.39 -4.31
C SER A 5 18.61 -41.59 -3.93
N ILE A 6 18.44 -42.12 -2.71
CA ILE A 6 19.13 -43.33 -2.25
C ILE A 6 18.72 -44.54 -3.10
N LEU A 7 17.42 -44.74 -3.35
CA LEU A 7 16.91 -45.83 -4.19
C LEU A 7 17.42 -45.74 -5.64
N LEU A 8 17.57 -44.53 -6.19
CA LEU A 8 18.11 -44.29 -7.53
C LEU A 8 19.63 -44.50 -7.61
N LEU A 9 20.37 -44.22 -6.54
CA LEU A 9 21.83 -44.39 -6.47
C LEU A 9 22.27 -45.81 -6.07
N LEU A 10 21.41 -46.56 -5.37
CA LEU A 10 21.65 -47.94 -4.95
C LEU A 10 22.13 -48.86 -6.09
N PRO A 11 21.51 -48.89 -7.29
CA PRO A 11 21.95 -49.77 -8.38
C PRO A 11 23.30 -49.34 -9.00
N LEU A 12 23.79 -48.12 -8.72
CA LEU A 12 25.08 -47.62 -9.22
C LEU A 12 26.26 -47.96 -8.29
N THR A 13 25.98 -48.36 -7.04
CA THR A 13 27.00 -48.73 -6.04
C THR A 13 28.00 -49.81 -6.47
N PRO A 14 27.64 -50.91 -7.17
CA PRO A 14 28.64 -51.90 -7.59
C PRO A 14 29.62 -51.37 -8.64
N PHE A 15 29.25 -50.34 -9.40
CA PHE A 15 30.08 -49.74 -10.45
C PHE A 15 30.92 -48.56 -9.96
N LEU A 16 30.62 -48.03 -8.77
CA LEU A 16 31.30 -46.88 -8.18
C LEU A 16 32.80 -47.11 -7.95
N HIS A 17 33.21 -48.34 -7.66
CA HIS A 17 34.64 -48.69 -7.48
C HIS A 17 35.47 -48.54 -8.76
N ARG A 18 34.83 -48.55 -9.94
CA ARG A 18 35.49 -48.43 -11.26
C ARG A 18 35.67 -46.97 -11.69
N PHE A 19 35.03 -46.02 -11.00
CA PHE A 19 35.22 -44.61 -11.27
C PHE A 19 36.58 -44.15 -10.73
N THR A 20 37.44 -43.72 -11.64
CA THR A 20 38.69 -43.04 -11.30
C THR A 20 38.38 -41.72 -10.58
N PHE A 21 39.26 -41.29 -9.67
CA PHE A 21 39.07 -40.13 -8.81
C PHE A 21 38.74 -38.80 -9.54
N HIS A 22 39.05 -38.69 -10.84
CA HIS A 22 38.73 -37.51 -11.67
C HIS A 22 37.23 -37.19 -11.75
N PHE A 23 36.36 -38.20 -11.82
CA PHE A 23 34.92 -37.98 -11.92
C PHE A 23 34.33 -37.39 -10.62
N PRO A 24 34.50 -38.00 -9.43
CA PRO A 24 33.97 -37.43 -8.20
C PRO A 24 34.58 -36.07 -7.85
N THR A 25 35.86 -35.82 -8.18
CA THR A 25 36.47 -34.49 -7.96
C THR A 25 35.87 -33.42 -8.88
N LEU A 26 35.62 -33.72 -10.16
CA LEU A 26 34.93 -32.80 -11.07
C LEU A 26 33.51 -32.48 -10.58
N PHE A 27 32.73 -33.50 -10.20
CA PHE A 27 31.38 -33.29 -9.65
C PHE A 27 31.41 -32.47 -8.36
N PHE A 28 32.37 -32.71 -7.47
CA PHE A 28 32.54 -31.92 -6.26
C PHE A 28 32.82 -30.45 -6.59
N LEU A 29 33.72 -30.17 -7.54
CA LEU A 29 34.01 -28.79 -7.97
C LEU A 29 32.78 -28.12 -8.60
N ILE A 30 31.98 -28.84 -9.39
CA ILE A 30 30.72 -28.33 -9.93
C ILE A 30 29.73 -28.01 -8.80
N VAL A 31 29.58 -28.90 -7.81
CA VAL A 31 28.68 -28.67 -6.66
C VAL A 31 29.13 -27.47 -5.84
N VAL A 32 30.43 -27.34 -5.57
CA VAL A 32 30.99 -26.17 -4.88
C VAL A 32 30.74 -24.89 -5.69
N GLY A 33 30.99 -24.91 -6.99
CA GLY A 33 30.72 -23.77 -7.88
C GLY A 33 29.23 -23.37 -7.88
N CYS A 34 28.33 -24.36 -8.00
CA CYS A 34 26.89 -24.14 -7.91
C CYS A 34 26.48 -23.61 -6.53
N MET A 35 27.04 -24.14 -5.45
CA MET A 35 26.74 -23.70 -4.09
C MET A 35 27.15 -22.24 -3.89
N VAL A 36 28.36 -21.87 -4.30
CA VAL A 36 28.85 -20.49 -4.26
C VAL A 36 27.95 -19.58 -5.10
N TYR A 37 27.58 -20.00 -6.31
CA TYR A 37 26.65 -19.25 -7.15
C TYR A 37 25.30 -19.05 -6.46
N ASN A 38 24.68 -20.09 -5.91
CA ASN A 38 23.38 -19.96 -5.24
C ASN A 38 23.44 -19.08 -3.98
N LEU A 39 24.59 -18.96 -3.32
CA LEU A 39 24.77 -18.11 -2.14
C LEU A 39 25.05 -16.63 -2.49
N LEU A 40 25.70 -16.37 -3.63
CA LEU A 40 26.14 -15.02 -4.01
C LEU A 40 25.32 -14.39 -5.13
N ALA A 41 24.60 -15.20 -5.93
CA ALA A 41 23.81 -14.69 -7.03
C ALA A 41 22.69 -13.79 -6.50
N PHE A 42 22.48 -12.69 -7.22
CA PHE A 42 21.38 -11.79 -6.94
C PHE A 42 20.04 -12.55 -7.03
N PRO A 43 19.17 -12.49 -6.01
CA PRO A 43 18.05 -13.42 -5.87
C PRO A 43 16.86 -13.10 -6.79
N PHE A 44 16.84 -11.93 -7.45
CA PHE A 44 15.73 -11.50 -8.29
C PHE A 44 16.12 -11.41 -9.77
N SER A 45 15.14 -11.57 -10.65
CA SER A 45 15.36 -11.47 -12.09
C SER A 45 14.13 -10.89 -12.78
N ARG A 46 14.22 -10.63 -14.09
CA ARG A 46 13.08 -10.15 -14.89
C ARG A 46 11.87 -11.10 -14.85
N ASN A 47 12.10 -12.40 -14.68
CA ASN A 47 11.05 -13.44 -14.64
C ASN A 47 10.64 -13.82 -13.21
N ALA A 48 11.46 -13.49 -12.21
CA ALA A 48 11.19 -13.71 -10.79
C ALA A 48 11.46 -12.41 -10.03
N ARG A 49 10.52 -11.46 -10.14
CA ARG A 49 10.71 -10.09 -9.64
C ARG A 49 10.37 -9.97 -8.16
N LEU A 50 11.08 -9.10 -7.45
CA LEU A 50 10.71 -8.67 -6.11
C LEU A 50 9.42 -7.84 -6.19
N LYS A 51 8.39 -8.28 -5.48
CA LYS A 51 7.14 -7.52 -5.34
C LYS A 51 7.31 -6.40 -4.31
N THR A 52 7.05 -5.16 -4.72
CA THR A 52 6.98 -3.99 -3.85
C THR A 52 5.57 -3.42 -3.82
N TYR A 53 5.27 -2.66 -2.77
CA TYR A 53 3.95 -2.09 -2.51
C TYR A 53 4.03 -0.57 -2.47
N PHE A 54 3.30 0.09 -3.36
CA PHE A 54 3.25 1.54 -3.47
C PHE A 54 1.98 2.09 -2.83
N ILE A 55 2.14 3.15 -2.05
CA ILE A 55 1.06 4.00 -1.54
C ILE A 55 1.53 5.45 -1.61
N GLN A 56 0.70 6.33 -2.10
CA GLN A 56 0.89 7.76 -2.01
C GLN A 56 -0.13 8.37 -1.06
N THR A 57 0.31 9.14 -0.07
CA THR A 57 -0.57 9.76 0.93
C THR A 57 -0.43 11.28 0.84
N THR A 58 -1.55 11.97 0.66
CA THR A 58 -1.63 13.42 0.60
C THR A 58 -2.42 13.93 1.79
N ASP A 59 -1.78 14.64 2.70
CA ASP A 59 -2.50 15.30 3.79
C ASP A 59 -3.27 16.50 3.23
N LEU A 60 -4.61 16.44 3.25
CA LEU A 60 -5.47 17.47 2.67
C LEU A 60 -5.44 18.78 3.46
N ASP A 61 -5.06 18.76 4.74
CA ASP A 61 -4.98 19.94 5.58
C ASP A 61 -3.65 20.67 5.41
N THR A 62 -2.55 19.93 5.39
CA THR A 62 -1.19 20.50 5.33
C THR A 62 -0.65 20.62 3.91
N GLY A 63 -1.22 19.86 2.96
CA GLY A 63 -0.73 19.76 1.58
C GLY A 63 0.51 18.89 1.43
N ILE A 64 0.93 18.17 2.48
CA ILE A 64 2.13 17.33 2.43
C ILE A 64 1.82 16.06 1.65
N ASN A 65 2.55 15.86 0.55
CA ASN A 65 2.45 14.68 -0.30
C ASN A 65 3.63 13.74 -0.02
N GLN A 66 3.35 12.54 0.45
CA GLN A 66 4.36 11.51 0.76
C GLN A 66 4.12 10.27 -0.09
N VAL A 67 5.17 9.79 -0.74
CA VAL A 67 5.17 8.50 -1.43
C VAL A 67 5.87 7.50 -0.53
N THR A 68 5.25 6.34 -0.36
CA THR A 68 5.77 5.24 0.45
C THR A 68 5.89 3.99 -0.41
N LEU A 69 7.08 3.38 -0.37
CA LEU A 69 7.35 2.09 -0.98
C LEU A 69 7.70 1.07 0.11
N THR A 70 6.99 -0.07 0.11
CA THR A 70 7.17 -1.15 1.08
C THR A 70 7.68 -2.42 0.40
N GLY A 71 8.61 -3.13 1.03
CA GLY A 71 9.30 -4.28 0.47
C GLY A 71 10.38 -4.87 1.40
N LEU A 72 11.36 -5.56 0.84
CA LEU A 72 12.47 -6.13 1.60
C LEU A 72 13.57 -5.09 1.87
N ASP A 73 14.08 -5.04 3.11
CA ASP A 73 15.14 -4.10 3.49
C ASP A 73 16.41 -4.31 2.65
N GLY A 74 17.14 -3.23 2.39
CA GLY A 74 18.25 -3.18 1.42
C GLY A 74 17.76 -2.98 -0.01
N TYR A 75 16.89 -3.87 -0.51
CA TYR A 75 16.45 -3.84 -1.90
C TYR A 75 15.50 -2.68 -2.22
N ILE A 76 14.67 -2.24 -1.27
CA ILE A 76 13.81 -1.06 -1.50
C ILE A 76 14.69 0.18 -1.72
N GLN A 77 15.74 0.34 -0.93
CA GLN A 77 16.63 1.50 -1.02
C GLN A 77 17.33 1.55 -2.36
N ASP A 78 17.76 0.40 -2.88
CA ASP A 78 18.31 0.27 -4.23
C ASP A 78 17.29 0.70 -5.30
N ILE A 79 16.02 0.29 -5.16
CA ILE A 79 14.94 0.72 -6.07
C ILE A 79 14.71 2.23 -5.97
N ILE A 80 14.64 2.78 -4.76
CA ILE A 80 14.39 4.21 -4.53
C ILE A 80 15.56 5.07 -5.04
N ALA A 81 16.79 4.56 -4.97
CA ALA A 81 17.98 5.26 -5.47
C ALA A 81 17.94 5.48 -7.00
N GLU A 82 17.20 4.65 -7.74
CA GLU A 82 16.97 4.84 -9.19
C GLU A 82 15.85 5.85 -9.49
N LEU A 83 15.07 6.28 -8.49
CA LEU A 83 13.95 7.20 -8.69
C LEU A 83 14.41 8.68 -8.65
N PRO A 84 14.18 9.46 -9.72
CA PRO A 84 14.62 10.85 -9.76
C PRO A 84 13.93 11.74 -8.71
N SER A 85 12.65 11.50 -8.37
CA SER A 85 11.96 12.26 -7.32
C SER A 85 12.57 12.06 -5.94
N ALA A 86 13.15 10.89 -5.66
CA ALA A 86 13.77 10.59 -4.39
C ALA A 86 15.24 11.05 -4.31
N ALA A 87 15.86 11.41 -5.44
CA ALA A 87 17.26 11.77 -5.50
C ALA A 87 17.58 12.97 -4.59
N GLY A 88 18.57 12.80 -3.70
CA GLY A 88 19.00 13.83 -2.75
C GLY A 88 18.06 14.06 -1.57
N GLN A 89 16.95 13.32 -1.44
CA GLN A 89 16.05 13.42 -0.29
C GLN A 89 16.47 12.49 0.84
N LYS A 90 16.18 12.89 2.08
CA LYS A 90 16.34 12.02 3.25
C LYS A 90 15.14 11.08 3.34
N LEU A 91 15.38 9.78 3.11
CA LEU A 91 14.36 8.75 3.23
C LEU A 91 14.00 8.50 4.70
N ASN A 92 12.70 8.39 4.99
CA ASN A 92 12.20 7.93 6.29
C ASN A 92 11.74 6.48 6.18
N CYS A 93 12.61 5.55 6.59
CA CYS A 93 12.39 4.11 6.48
C CYS A 93 12.09 3.47 7.85
N THR A 94 10.84 3.11 8.08
CA THR A 94 10.38 2.47 9.32
C THR A 94 9.93 1.04 9.06
N GLU A 95 9.88 0.22 10.11
CA GLU A 95 9.20 -1.08 10.03
C GLU A 95 7.72 -0.87 9.66
N THR A 96 7.18 -1.80 8.89
CA THR A 96 5.80 -1.71 8.42
C THR A 96 4.84 -2.02 9.55
N SER A 97 3.88 -1.12 9.82
CA SER A 97 2.85 -1.30 10.86
C SER A 97 1.70 -2.23 10.44
N LEU A 98 1.65 -2.63 9.17
CA LEU A 98 0.66 -3.59 8.66
C LEU A 98 0.99 -5.00 9.15
N SER A 99 0.13 -5.57 10.00
CA SER A 99 0.30 -6.92 10.56
C SER A 99 0.38 -8.04 9.50
N LEU A 100 -0.16 -7.80 8.30
CA LEU A 100 -0.07 -8.72 7.15
C LEU A 100 1.29 -8.69 6.43
N ARG A 101 2.17 -7.75 6.77
CA ARG A 101 3.46 -7.49 6.11
C ARG A 101 4.60 -7.39 7.11
N THR A 102 4.54 -8.19 8.17
CA THR A 102 5.60 -8.29 9.16
C THR A 102 6.92 -8.67 8.49
N GLY A 103 8.02 -8.03 8.91
CA GLY A 103 9.34 -8.21 8.33
C GLY A 103 9.63 -7.37 7.07
N LEU A 104 8.65 -6.62 6.54
CA LEU A 104 8.89 -5.64 5.45
C LEU A 104 9.18 -4.25 6.02
N ARG A 105 10.00 -3.48 5.29
CA ARG A 105 10.30 -2.09 5.60
C ARG A 105 9.51 -1.16 4.68
N SER A 106 9.07 -0.01 5.20
CA SER A 106 8.37 1.03 4.45
C SER A 106 9.23 2.28 4.43
N CYS A 107 9.66 2.71 3.24
CA CYS A 107 10.46 3.91 3.04
C CYS A 107 9.60 5.00 2.40
N SER A 108 9.63 6.20 2.98
CA SER A 108 8.84 7.34 2.53
C SER A 108 9.70 8.55 2.16
N TRP A 109 9.27 9.28 1.14
CA TRP A 109 9.87 10.52 0.65
C TRP A 109 8.80 11.47 0.08
N THR A 110 9.19 12.70 -0.23
CA THR A 110 8.26 13.66 -0.86
C THR A 110 8.23 13.39 -2.36
N GLY A 111 7.10 12.93 -2.88
CA GLY A 111 6.96 12.55 -4.28
C GLY A 111 6.26 13.59 -5.16
N LEU A 112 6.09 13.23 -6.43
CA LEU A 112 5.34 14.02 -7.41
C LEU A 112 3.86 14.14 -7.02
N THR A 113 3.27 15.30 -7.21
CA THR A 113 1.86 15.58 -6.87
C THR A 113 0.90 14.69 -7.67
N PRO A 114 -0.13 14.09 -7.04
CA PRO A 114 -1.12 13.29 -7.76
C PRO A 114 -2.16 14.17 -8.45
N ASN A 115 -2.68 13.72 -9.60
CA ASN A 115 -3.74 14.36 -10.37
C ASN A 115 -4.96 13.43 -10.44
N VAL A 116 -5.56 13.17 -9.28
CA VAL A 116 -6.67 12.21 -9.14
C VAL A 116 -8.05 12.87 -9.12
N VAL A 117 -8.11 14.20 -9.01
CA VAL A 117 -9.34 14.99 -9.05
C VAL A 117 -9.31 15.90 -10.28
N PRO A 118 -10.30 15.80 -11.20
CA PRO A 118 -10.29 16.57 -12.44
C PRO A 118 -10.41 18.09 -12.20
N GLU A 119 -9.69 18.89 -12.99
CA GLU A 119 -9.59 20.36 -12.89
C GLU A 119 -10.93 21.11 -12.99
N SER A 120 -12.02 20.46 -13.43
CA SER A 120 -13.33 21.11 -13.63
C SER A 120 -14.05 21.48 -12.33
N SER A 121 -13.52 21.14 -11.16
CA SER A 121 -14.15 21.42 -9.87
C SER A 121 -13.75 22.79 -9.29
N ASN A 122 -13.89 23.90 -10.03
CA ASN A 122 -13.68 25.29 -9.55
C ASN A 122 -12.40 25.57 -8.73
N SER A 123 -11.42 24.66 -8.69
CA SER A 123 -10.19 24.87 -7.96
C SER A 123 -9.31 25.72 -8.86
N LYS A 124 -9.12 26.99 -8.48
CA LYS A 124 -8.22 27.95 -9.15
C LYS A 124 -6.74 27.55 -9.07
N HIS A 125 -6.45 26.29 -8.85
CA HIS A 125 -5.13 25.72 -8.64
C HIS A 125 -4.93 24.57 -9.61
N ALA A 126 -4.90 24.92 -10.90
CA ALA A 126 -4.21 24.11 -11.90
C ALA A 126 -2.78 23.90 -11.38
N LEU A 127 -2.46 22.67 -11.02
CA LEU A 127 -1.16 22.25 -10.53
C LEU A 127 -0.19 22.24 -11.72
N ALA A 128 0.29 23.41 -12.11
CA ALA A 128 1.49 23.45 -12.92
C ALA A 128 2.63 22.79 -12.09
N PRO A 129 3.38 21.83 -12.66
CA PRO A 129 4.50 21.17 -11.96
C PRO A 129 5.62 22.15 -11.55
N TYR A 130 5.56 23.39 -12.05
CA TYR A 130 6.41 24.52 -11.71
C TYR A 130 5.55 25.77 -11.45
N SER A 131 4.94 25.88 -10.27
CA SER A 131 4.28 27.12 -9.84
C SER A 131 4.95 27.68 -8.59
N ASN A 132 5.25 28.98 -8.64
CA ASN A 132 5.89 29.76 -7.59
C ASN A 132 5.06 29.73 -6.29
N HIS A 133 5.64 29.13 -5.24
CA HIS A 133 5.38 29.37 -3.82
C HIS A 133 3.95 29.27 -3.24
N THR A 134 2.91 29.01 -4.03
CA THR A 134 1.57 28.71 -3.50
C THR A 134 1.45 27.22 -3.22
N LYS A 135 1.36 26.85 -1.94
CA LYS A 135 1.07 25.47 -1.54
C LYS A 135 -0.28 25.05 -2.15
N PRO A 136 -0.34 23.95 -2.92
CA PRO A 136 -1.61 23.46 -3.41
C PRO A 136 -2.51 23.06 -2.24
N SER A 137 -3.75 23.56 -2.27
CA SER A 137 -4.78 23.24 -1.27
C SER A 137 -5.63 22.09 -1.78
N TYR A 138 -5.53 20.94 -1.13
CA TYR A 138 -6.31 19.73 -1.49
C TYR A 138 -7.59 19.57 -0.67
N LYS A 139 -7.94 20.57 0.15
CA LYS A 139 -9.10 20.51 1.06
C LYS A 139 -10.42 20.15 0.38
N ASP A 140 -10.57 20.56 -0.87
CA ASP A 140 -11.82 20.35 -1.62
C ASP A 140 -11.95 18.92 -2.17
N TRP A 141 -10.91 18.08 -2.08
CA TRP A 141 -10.94 16.70 -2.57
C TRP A 141 -11.91 15.82 -1.77
N VAL A 142 -12.07 16.10 -0.48
CA VAL A 142 -12.97 15.36 0.40
C VAL A 142 -13.84 16.35 1.16
N SER A 143 -15.15 16.25 0.94
CA SER A 143 -16.15 16.96 1.73
C SER A 143 -16.71 16.03 2.79
N TYR A 144 -16.78 16.49 4.04
CA TYR A 144 -17.38 15.73 5.13
C TYR A 144 -18.14 16.63 6.11
N SER A 145 -19.17 16.07 6.73
CA SER A 145 -19.91 16.68 7.82
C SER A 145 -20.21 15.64 8.89
N ILE A 146 -20.24 16.09 10.14
CA ILE A 146 -20.47 15.23 11.30
C ILE A 146 -21.65 15.82 12.05
N SER A 147 -22.69 15.02 12.25
CA SER A 147 -23.85 15.40 13.05
C SER A 147 -24.05 14.38 14.18
N THR A 148 -24.24 14.87 15.39
CA THR A 148 -24.59 14.02 16.54
C THR A 148 -26.10 14.11 16.75
N PRO A 149 -26.86 13.03 16.53
CA PRO A 149 -28.29 13.06 16.80
C PRO A 149 -28.54 13.35 18.29
N ASN A 150 -29.40 14.32 18.59
CA ASN A 150 -29.70 14.78 19.95
C ASN A 150 -30.26 13.67 20.87
N THR A 151 -30.79 12.60 20.29
CA THR A 151 -31.47 11.52 21.01
C THR A 151 -30.49 10.53 21.68
N THR A 152 -29.26 10.42 21.19
CA THR A 152 -28.27 9.43 21.66
C THR A 152 -26.86 10.02 21.67
N HIS A 153 -26.34 10.33 22.86
CA HIS A 153 -24.96 10.83 23.06
C HIS A 153 -23.84 9.84 22.70
N ASN A 154 -24.20 8.66 22.19
CA ASN A 154 -23.29 7.56 21.84
C ASN A 154 -23.15 7.33 20.33
N SER A 155 -23.86 8.09 19.50
CA SER A 155 -23.84 7.90 18.04
C SER A 155 -23.45 9.19 17.32
N ALA A 156 -22.78 9.04 16.18
CA ALA A 156 -22.50 10.14 15.28
C ALA A 156 -22.75 9.72 13.83
N LEU A 157 -23.41 10.59 13.08
CA LEU A 157 -23.65 10.45 11.66
C LEU A 157 -22.56 11.20 10.89
N PHE A 158 -21.75 10.44 10.16
CA PHE A 158 -20.73 10.92 9.26
C PHE A 158 -21.30 10.94 7.84
N THR A 159 -21.31 12.12 7.24
CA THR A 159 -21.58 12.28 5.81
C THR A 159 -20.26 12.61 5.14
N LEU A 160 -19.85 11.82 4.15
CA LEU A 160 -18.57 11.99 3.48
C LEU A 160 -18.68 11.72 1.98
N ARG A 161 -17.95 12.51 1.19
CA ARG A 161 -17.93 12.44 -0.26
C ARG A 161 -16.55 12.86 -0.78
N GLY A 162 -15.88 11.94 -1.47
CA GLY A 162 -14.63 12.22 -2.17
C GLY A 162 -14.87 12.52 -3.65
N LEU A 163 -14.23 13.56 -4.18
CA LEU A 163 -14.28 13.88 -5.60
C LEU A 163 -13.56 12.80 -6.42
N ASN A 164 -14.21 12.28 -7.46
CA ASN A 164 -13.66 11.23 -8.32
C ASN A 164 -13.14 9.99 -7.56
N SER A 165 -13.71 9.69 -6.38
CA SER A 165 -13.38 8.52 -5.59
C SER A 165 -14.61 7.62 -5.43
N ARG A 166 -14.37 6.31 -5.33
CA ARG A 166 -15.38 5.28 -5.02
C ARG A 166 -15.18 4.67 -3.64
N ALA A 167 -14.10 5.00 -2.95
CA ALA A 167 -13.73 4.33 -1.73
C ALA A 167 -13.27 5.36 -0.70
N CYS A 168 -13.81 5.28 0.51
CA CYS A 168 -13.39 6.15 1.60
C CYS A 168 -13.18 5.35 2.88
N ARG A 169 -12.46 5.96 3.82
CA ARG A 169 -12.01 5.36 5.06
C ARG A 169 -12.30 6.29 6.22
N LEU A 170 -12.86 5.73 7.28
CA LEU A 170 -12.98 6.36 8.58
C LEU A 170 -12.04 5.64 9.54
N THR A 171 -11.17 6.39 10.20
CA THR A 171 -10.30 5.86 11.26
C THR A 171 -10.61 6.58 12.56
N SER A 172 -10.58 5.86 13.67
CA SER A 172 -10.81 6.40 15.00
C SER A 172 -9.79 5.85 15.98
N SER A 173 -9.34 6.70 16.90
CA SER A 173 -8.47 6.28 18.01
C SER A 173 -9.17 5.34 18.98
N HIS A 174 -10.50 5.40 19.03
CA HIS A 174 -11.33 4.50 19.83
C HIS A 174 -12.16 3.60 18.91
N PRO A 175 -12.29 2.31 19.23
CA PRO A 175 -13.00 1.37 18.38
C PRO A 175 -14.51 1.69 18.33
N PHE A 176 -15.07 1.60 17.12
CA PHE A 176 -16.50 1.61 16.87
C PHE A 176 -17.11 0.28 17.32
N ALA A 177 -18.25 0.34 18.01
CA ALA A 177 -19.00 -0.83 18.47
C ALA A 177 -20.01 -1.31 17.41
N SER A 178 -20.65 -0.39 16.70
CA SER A 178 -21.52 -0.71 15.56
C SER A 178 -21.40 0.34 14.48
N VAL A 179 -21.67 -0.10 13.24
CA VAL A 179 -21.65 0.74 12.04
C VAL A 179 -22.92 0.44 11.26
N HIS A 180 -23.64 1.48 10.86
CA HIS A 180 -24.83 1.40 10.05
C HIS A 180 -24.73 2.39 8.87
N ILE A 181 -25.13 1.96 7.68
CA ILE A 181 -24.98 2.73 6.45
C ILE A 181 -26.38 2.97 5.88
N SER A 182 -26.83 4.23 5.86
CA SER A 182 -28.22 4.58 5.53
C SER A 182 -28.56 4.33 4.05
N ASN A 183 -27.60 4.51 3.13
CA ASN A 183 -27.80 4.41 1.68
C ASN A 183 -27.66 2.97 1.13
N THR A 184 -28.03 1.94 1.89
CA THR A 184 -27.88 0.54 1.44
C THR A 184 -29.22 -0.14 1.22
N THR A 185 -29.32 -0.88 0.12
CA THR A 185 -30.51 -1.68 -0.23
C THR A 185 -30.56 -3.01 0.52
N LEU A 186 -29.49 -3.38 1.25
CA LEU A 186 -29.44 -4.57 2.08
C LEU A 186 -29.54 -4.20 3.57
N PRO A 187 -30.44 -4.82 4.34
CA PRO A 187 -30.62 -4.52 5.76
C PRO A 187 -29.48 -5.03 6.68
N SER A 188 -28.45 -5.68 6.13
CA SER A 188 -27.36 -6.24 6.94
C SER A 188 -26.31 -5.17 7.26
N SER A 189 -26.45 -4.53 8.42
CA SER A 189 -25.34 -3.81 9.05
C SER A 189 -24.11 -4.73 9.15
N PRO A 190 -22.90 -4.24 8.85
CA PRO A 190 -21.69 -5.05 8.97
C PRO A 190 -21.53 -5.58 10.40
N VAL A 191 -21.19 -6.86 10.53
CA VAL A 191 -20.90 -7.47 11.84
C VAL A 191 -19.56 -6.93 12.32
N VAL A 192 -19.58 -6.22 13.44
CA VAL A 192 -18.37 -5.73 14.12
C VAL A 192 -17.97 -6.74 15.19
N ALA A 193 -16.67 -7.00 15.33
CA ALA A 193 -16.15 -7.89 16.38
C ALA A 193 -16.45 -7.34 17.79
N GLN A 194 -16.44 -8.20 18.80
CA GLN A 194 -16.74 -7.80 20.19
C GLN A 194 -15.81 -6.70 20.72
N ASN A 195 -14.56 -6.66 20.26
CA ASN A 195 -13.58 -5.63 20.62
C ASN A 195 -13.72 -4.33 19.80
N GLY A 196 -14.74 -4.25 18.93
CA GLY A 196 -14.97 -3.15 18.01
C GLY A 196 -14.01 -3.11 16.82
N SER A 197 -14.10 -2.04 16.02
CA SER A 197 -13.19 -1.77 14.91
C SER A 197 -12.67 -0.34 14.96
N THR A 198 -11.37 -0.11 14.76
CA THR A 198 -10.79 1.24 14.67
C THR A 198 -10.90 1.85 13.27
N GLU A 199 -11.21 1.03 12.27
CA GLU A 199 -11.27 1.42 10.86
C GLU A 199 -12.59 0.95 10.22
N VAL A 200 -13.20 1.81 9.43
CA VAL A 200 -14.33 1.48 8.55
C VAL A 200 -13.94 1.84 7.13
N ARG A 201 -13.97 0.86 6.24
CA ARG A 201 -13.74 1.04 4.79
C ARG A 201 -15.08 1.02 4.07
N LEU A 202 -15.32 2.03 3.24
CA LEU A 202 -16.57 2.27 2.54
C LEU A 202 -16.30 2.16 1.04
N PHE A 203 -17.17 1.42 0.34
CA PHE A 203 -17.06 1.20 -1.10
C PHE A 203 -18.38 1.51 -1.78
N GLY A 204 -18.34 2.41 -2.75
CA GLY A 204 -19.45 2.82 -3.59
C GLY A 204 -19.30 2.22 -4.99
N ARG A 205 -20.44 2.09 -5.69
CA ARG A 205 -20.45 1.66 -7.10
C ARG A 205 -20.17 2.82 -8.06
N GLU A 206 -20.54 4.02 -7.66
CA GLU A 206 -20.45 5.24 -8.46
C GLU A 206 -19.33 6.16 -7.97
N PHE A 207 -18.69 6.86 -8.90
CA PHE A 207 -17.70 7.88 -8.56
C PHE A 207 -18.37 9.11 -7.94
N GLY A 208 -17.80 9.62 -6.85
CA GLY A 208 -18.30 10.82 -6.20
C GLY A 208 -19.62 10.62 -5.44
N GLY A 209 -20.00 9.37 -5.17
CA GLY A 209 -21.13 9.02 -4.32
C GLY A 209 -20.93 9.48 -2.88
N GLN A 210 -22.03 9.84 -2.22
CA GLN A 210 -22.04 10.26 -0.82
C GLN A 210 -22.31 9.05 0.08
N PHE A 211 -21.47 8.89 1.11
CA PHE A 211 -21.68 7.89 2.15
C PHE A 211 -22.26 8.55 3.39
N GLU A 212 -23.30 7.93 3.93
CA GLU A 212 -23.91 8.30 5.20
C GLU A 212 -23.76 7.13 6.17
N VAL A 213 -22.90 7.33 7.16
CA VAL A 213 -22.46 6.28 8.07
C VAL A 213 -22.75 6.71 9.50
N ASN A 214 -23.65 5.99 10.15
CA ASN A 214 -23.91 6.13 11.57
C ASN A 214 -23.03 5.14 12.32
N VAL A 215 -22.17 5.64 13.21
CA VAL A 215 -21.30 4.82 14.05
C VAL A 215 -21.65 5.02 15.52
N THR A 216 -21.47 3.96 16.31
CA THR A 216 -21.63 4.01 17.76
C THR A 216 -20.36 3.56 18.47
N TRP A 217 -20.16 4.00 19.70
CA TRP A 217 -19.04 3.57 20.54
C TRP A 217 -19.54 2.70 21.71
N ALA A 218 -18.67 1.85 22.25
CA ALA A 218 -19.05 1.00 23.39
C ALA A 218 -19.16 1.80 24.69
N ASP A 219 -18.40 2.90 24.82
CA ASP A 219 -18.28 3.67 26.06
C ASP A 219 -19.32 4.78 26.23
N GLY A 220 -20.29 4.88 25.32
CA GLY A 220 -21.45 5.75 25.49
C GLY A 220 -21.22 7.23 25.18
N LYS A 221 -20.00 7.64 24.79
CA LYS A 221 -19.58 9.04 24.71
C LYS A 221 -18.95 9.40 23.37
N THR A 222 -19.56 10.35 22.67
CA THR A 222 -19.01 10.95 21.43
C THR A 222 -17.92 12.00 21.68
N LYS A 223 -17.94 12.67 22.84
CA LYS A 223 -16.99 13.75 23.15
C LYS A 223 -15.58 13.21 23.39
N GLY A 224 -14.57 13.88 22.82
CA GLY A 224 -13.15 13.56 23.01
C GLY A 224 -12.61 12.44 22.11
N LYS A 225 -13.43 11.89 21.21
CA LYS A 225 -12.99 10.93 20.21
C LYS A 225 -12.25 11.64 19.09
N LYS A 226 -11.09 11.08 18.70
CA LYS A 226 -10.27 11.61 17.59
C LYS A 226 -10.28 10.59 16.46
N GLY A 227 -10.33 11.06 15.23
CA GLY A 227 -10.34 10.22 14.06
C GLY A 227 -9.89 10.97 12.82
N ARG A 228 -9.73 10.25 11.70
CA ARG A 228 -9.46 10.82 10.39
C ARG A 228 -10.48 10.29 9.40
N VAL A 229 -10.96 11.17 8.53
CA VAL A 229 -11.74 10.84 7.35
C VAL A 229 -10.80 10.98 6.17
N GLY A 230 -10.78 9.99 5.30
CA GLY A 230 -10.04 10.08 4.05
C GLY A 230 -10.75 9.34 2.92
N CYS A 231 -10.40 9.66 1.69
CA CYS A 231 -10.83 8.94 0.51
C CYS A 231 -9.64 8.36 -0.24
N LEU A 232 -9.94 7.39 -1.09
CA LEU A 232 -8.97 6.51 -1.72
C LEU A 232 -9.21 6.56 -3.22
N TRP A 233 -8.16 6.87 -3.97
CA TRP A 233 -8.20 6.87 -5.43
C TRP A 233 -7.41 5.68 -5.94
N SER A 234 -8.09 4.82 -6.69
CA SER A 234 -7.52 3.58 -7.23
C SER A 234 -7.28 3.66 -8.73
N ASP A 235 -7.86 4.63 -9.41
CA ASP A 235 -7.72 4.75 -10.86
C ASP A 235 -6.36 5.39 -11.15
N GLY A 236 -5.47 4.57 -11.69
CA GLY A 236 -4.25 4.97 -12.38
C GLY A 236 -4.31 4.41 -13.80
N ASN A 237 -5.47 4.56 -14.43
CA ASN A 237 -5.75 4.03 -15.77
C ASN A 237 -5.17 4.96 -16.83
N GLY A 238 -5.07 6.26 -16.53
CA GLY A 238 -4.40 7.27 -17.34
C GLY A 238 -2.95 7.51 -16.90
N VAL A 239 -2.05 7.63 -17.87
CA VAL A 239 -0.69 8.14 -17.61
C VAL A 239 -0.80 9.59 -17.13
N GLY A 240 -0.14 9.90 -16.01
CA GLY A 240 -0.17 11.23 -15.39
C GLY A 240 -1.21 11.43 -14.31
N GLU A 241 -2.13 10.49 -14.06
CA GLU A 241 -3.07 10.54 -12.93
C GLU A 241 -2.33 10.37 -11.59
N VAL A 242 -1.35 9.44 -11.56
CA VAL A 242 -0.50 9.19 -10.40
C VAL A 242 0.97 9.25 -10.85
N PRO A 243 1.55 10.45 -11.04
CA PRO A 243 2.89 10.61 -11.60
C PRO A 243 3.98 9.89 -10.82
N ALA A 244 3.86 9.82 -9.49
CA ALA A 244 4.80 9.07 -8.67
C ALA A 244 4.77 7.55 -8.93
N MET A 245 3.59 6.98 -9.22
CA MET A 245 3.50 5.57 -9.62
C MET A 245 4.06 5.35 -11.02
N ASP A 246 3.82 6.28 -11.94
CA ASP A 246 4.36 6.22 -13.30
C ASP A 246 5.89 6.31 -13.32
N GLU A 247 6.46 7.14 -12.46
CA GLU A 247 7.89 7.21 -12.21
C GLU A 247 8.44 5.86 -11.72
N VAL A 248 7.83 5.27 -10.69
CA VAL A 248 8.27 3.98 -10.16
C VAL A 248 8.19 2.90 -11.25
N LYS A 249 7.11 2.84 -12.03
CA LYS A 249 6.98 1.87 -13.13
C LYS A 249 8.04 2.07 -14.22
N ARG A 250 8.49 3.30 -14.46
CA ARG A 250 9.44 3.65 -15.52
C ARG A 250 10.88 3.46 -15.11
N PHE A 251 11.23 3.83 -13.89
CA PHE A 251 12.61 3.89 -13.41
C PHE A 251 13.00 2.76 -12.47
N ALA A 252 12.05 2.01 -11.91
CA ALA A 252 12.41 0.90 -11.04
C ALA A 252 13.16 -0.20 -11.81
N PRO A 253 14.11 -0.89 -11.16
CA PRO A 253 14.89 -1.94 -11.78
C PRO A 253 14.00 -3.06 -12.33
N VAL A 254 14.43 -3.68 -13.43
CA VAL A 254 13.67 -4.75 -14.13
C VAL A 254 13.43 -6.01 -13.27
N TRP A 255 14.21 -6.18 -12.19
CA TRP A 255 14.06 -7.26 -11.22
C TRP A 255 13.03 -6.95 -10.13
N SER A 256 12.41 -5.76 -10.15
CA SER A 256 11.36 -5.35 -9.23
C SER A 256 10.02 -5.17 -9.94
N ALA A 257 8.93 -5.34 -9.19
CA ALA A 257 7.57 -5.13 -9.68
C ALA A 257 6.76 -4.40 -8.62
N VAL A 258 6.30 -3.20 -8.98
CA VAL A 258 5.44 -2.40 -8.11
C VAL A 258 3.99 -2.87 -8.19
N THR A 259 3.36 -2.98 -7.03
CA THR A 259 1.95 -3.31 -6.88
C THR A 259 1.29 -2.36 -5.90
N LYS A 260 -0.04 -2.31 -5.91
CA LYS A 260 -0.80 -1.45 -5.03
C LYS A 260 -0.64 -1.90 -3.56
N GLY A 261 -0.31 -0.96 -2.68
CA GLY A 261 -0.05 -1.25 -1.28
C GLY A 261 -1.29 -1.31 -0.40
N ASP A 262 -2.37 -0.62 -0.74
CA ASP A 262 -3.66 -0.73 -0.06
C ASP A 262 -4.79 -0.67 -1.09
N VAL A 263 -6.00 -0.28 -0.70
CA VAL A 263 -7.14 -0.12 -1.60
C VAL A 263 -7.18 1.27 -2.28
N GLY A 264 -6.29 2.20 -1.95
CA GLY A 264 -5.92 3.34 -2.80
C GLY A 264 -4.53 3.15 -3.43
N LEU A 265 -4.32 3.74 -4.62
CA LEU A 265 -2.98 4.14 -5.07
C LEU A 265 -2.59 5.44 -4.40
N VAL A 266 -3.56 6.36 -4.30
CA VAL A 266 -3.47 7.62 -3.58
C VAL A 266 -4.50 7.62 -2.45
N GLU A 267 -4.09 8.04 -1.26
CA GLU A 267 -4.95 8.27 -0.10
C GLU A 267 -4.88 9.75 0.29
N GLY A 268 -6.01 10.34 0.67
CA GLY A 268 -6.10 11.72 1.13
C GLY A 268 -7.14 11.87 2.22
#